data_AF-A0A1Q7RYN5-F1
#
_entry.id   AF-A0A1Q7RYN5-F1
#
_cell.length_a   1.000
_cell.length_b   1.000
_cell.length_c   1.000
_cell.angle_alpha   90.00
_cell.angle_beta   90.00
_cell.angle_gamma   90.00
#
_symmetry.space_group_name_H-M   'P 1'
#
loop_
_entity.id
_entity.type
_entity.pdbx_description
1 polymer ?
#
loop_
_entity_poly.entity_id
_entity_poly.type
_entity_poly.pdbx_seq_one_letter_code
_entity_poly.pdbx_strand_id
1 'polypeptide(L)'
;MHVRTETIDTAERKEMFGYTARRVIIRTSYRYTPDDESRSQDTETDGWYIDHPAWFAVHPPLRGHAILQVAVNGKTDTPVFTDIGPRETGFLLLATRIHRSNLKDEEGNIRTYTSEDRDEVIEFSEEPLATDLFIPPREFRRVPRLPGEASLPFGLRMRLALQRYWRSLFQ
;
A
#
# COMPACT_ATOMS: atom_id res chain seq x y z
N MET A 1 14.36 -11.01 -2.65
CA MET A 1 13.98 -9.61 -2.96
C MET A 1 14.45 -8.75 -1.80
N HIS A 2 15.22 -7.70 -2.05
CA HIS A 2 15.63 -6.70 -1.07
C HIS A 2 14.78 -5.45 -1.27
N VAL A 3 14.06 -5.04 -0.23
CA VAL A 3 13.34 -3.75 -0.17
C VAL A 3 14.11 -2.82 0.76
N ARG A 4 14.60 -1.71 0.23
CA ARG A 4 15.26 -0.67 1.04
C ARG A 4 14.35 0.54 1.08
N THR A 5 14.07 1.03 2.29
CA THR A 5 13.30 2.25 2.52
C THR A 5 14.18 3.26 3.25
N GLU A 6 14.29 4.46 2.72
CA GLU A 6 15.00 5.58 3.33
C GLU A 6 13.99 6.71 3.56
N THR A 7 13.93 7.21 4.79
CA THR A 7 13.03 8.30 5.19
C THR A 7 13.85 9.47 5.71
N ILE A 8 13.62 10.65 5.14
CA ILE A 8 14.35 11.87 5.44
C ILE A 8 13.34 12.98 5.74
N ASP A 9 13.32 13.45 6.99
CA ASP A 9 12.65 14.71 7.34
C ASP A 9 13.52 15.87 6.88
N THR A 10 12.97 16.76 6.03
CA THR A 10 13.74 17.87 5.46
C THR A 10 13.90 19.05 6.42
N ALA A 11 13.35 18.94 7.63
CA ALA A 11 13.19 20.01 8.62
C ALA A 11 12.29 21.18 8.17
N GLU A 12 11.77 21.16 6.94
CA GLU A 12 10.82 22.16 6.47
C GLU A 12 9.46 21.98 7.11
N ARG A 13 8.83 23.10 7.47
CA ARG A 13 7.52 23.16 8.14
C ARG A 13 6.67 24.22 7.46
N LYS A 14 5.37 23.99 7.35
CA LYS A 14 4.39 24.99 6.91
C LYS A 14 3.03 24.75 7.54
N GLU A 15 2.19 25.77 7.58
CA GLU A 15 0.82 25.64 8.07
C GLU A 15 -0.09 25.09 6.97
N MET A 16 -0.87 24.06 7.28
CA MET A 16 -1.91 23.48 6.41
C MET A 16 -3.12 23.12 7.28
N PHE A 17 -4.31 23.60 6.92
CA PHE A 17 -5.55 23.34 7.66
C PHE A 17 -5.47 23.68 9.17
N GLY A 18 -4.65 24.68 9.55
CA GLY A 18 -4.43 25.04 10.96
C GLY A 18 -3.45 24.15 11.72
N TYR A 19 -2.81 23.17 11.06
CA TYR A 19 -1.78 22.31 11.63
C TYR A 19 -0.41 22.63 11.04
N THR A 20 0.64 22.42 11.83
CA THR A 20 2.01 22.46 11.36
C THR A 20 2.35 21.15 10.64
N ALA A 21 2.41 21.19 9.31
CA ALA A 21 2.84 20.06 8.49
C ALA A 21 4.37 20.02 8.35
N ARG A 22 4.96 18.83 8.38
CA ARG A 22 6.37 18.57 8.09
C ARG A 22 6.55 17.99 6.70
N ARG A 23 7.61 18.38 6.00
CA ARG A 23 8.00 17.77 4.74
C ARG A 23 8.94 16.58 4.97
N VAL A 24 8.59 15.44 4.37
CA VAL A 24 9.34 14.20 4.48
C VAL A 24 9.48 13.57 3.10
N ILE A 25 10.71 13.19 2.76
CA ILE A 25 11.04 12.48 1.53
C ILE A 25 11.25 11.00 1.88
N ILE A 26 10.50 10.12 1.24
CA ILE A 26 10.59 8.67 1.39
C ILE A 26 11.05 8.08 0.07
N ARG A 27 12.15 7.32 0.10
CA ARG A 27 12.68 6.59 -1.04
C ARG A 27 12.58 5.10 -0.79
N THR A 28 11.95 4.36 -1.69
CA THR A 28 11.86 2.92 -1.62
C THR A 28 12.45 2.30 -2.87
N SER A 29 13.37 1.35 -2.71
CA SER A 29 13.96 0.59 -3.81
C SER A 29 13.74 -0.91 -3.64
N TYR A 30 13.42 -1.56 -4.75
CA TYR A 30 13.22 -3.00 -4.87
C TYR A 30 14.34 -3.56 -5.75
N ARG A 31 15.09 -4.52 -5.22
CA ARG A 31 16.15 -5.25 -5.93
C ARG A 31 15.94 -6.76 -5.77
N TYR A 32 16.27 -7.53 -6.80
CA TYR A 32 16.03 -8.97 -6.82
C TYR A 32 17.34 -9.76 -6.74
N THR A 33 17.27 -11.04 -6.35
CA THR A 33 18.46 -11.91 -6.23
C THR A 33 18.17 -13.25 -6.90
N PRO A 34 18.98 -13.69 -7.89
CA PRO A 34 20.10 -12.98 -8.51
C PRO A 34 19.65 -11.64 -9.12
N ASP A 35 20.60 -10.72 -9.30
CA ASP A 35 20.28 -9.36 -9.75
C ASP A 35 19.54 -9.42 -11.09
N ASP A 36 18.35 -8.84 -11.10
CA ASP A 36 17.46 -8.80 -12.24
C ASP A 36 16.99 -7.37 -12.41
N GLU A 37 17.78 -6.63 -13.18
CA GLU A 37 17.54 -5.23 -13.49
C GLU A 37 16.17 -5.02 -14.13
N SER A 38 15.61 -6.02 -14.82
CA SER A 38 14.30 -5.92 -15.45
C SER A 38 13.11 -5.98 -14.51
N ARG A 39 13.37 -6.17 -13.21
CA ARG A 39 12.35 -6.19 -12.16
C ARG A 39 12.61 -5.11 -11.11
N SER A 40 13.67 -4.32 -11.26
CA SER A 40 13.98 -3.27 -10.30
C SER A 40 12.92 -2.17 -10.35
N GLN A 41 12.61 -1.65 -9.16
CA GLN A 41 11.67 -0.56 -9.00
C GLN A 41 12.20 0.41 -7.97
N ASP A 42 12.07 1.70 -8.24
CA ASP A 42 12.34 2.78 -7.32
C ASP A 42 11.10 3.66 -7.20
N THR A 43 10.83 4.15 -6.00
CA THR A 43 9.77 5.10 -5.72
C THR A 43 10.34 6.19 -4.83
N GLU A 44 10.11 7.44 -5.21
CA GLU A 44 10.40 8.60 -4.37
C GLU A 44 9.07 9.29 -4.07
N THR A 45 8.76 9.51 -2.80
CA THR A 45 7.59 10.25 -2.33
C THR A 45 8.07 11.49 -1.61
N ASP A 46 7.65 12.66 -2.07
CA ASP A 46 7.83 13.94 -1.39
C ASP A 46 6.48 14.35 -0.80
N GLY A 47 6.36 14.29 0.52
CA GLY A 47 5.08 14.43 1.20
C GLY A 47 5.09 15.43 2.34
N TRP A 48 3.93 16.05 2.58
CA TRP A 48 3.64 16.88 3.75
C TRP A 48 2.72 16.12 4.70
N TYR A 49 3.15 15.98 5.95
CA TYR A 49 2.48 15.16 6.97
C TYR A 49 2.16 15.97 8.21
N ILE A 50 1.03 15.65 8.85
CA ILE A 50 0.66 16.18 10.17
C ILE A 50 0.53 15.05 11.20
N ASP A 51 0.83 15.35 12.46
CA ASP A 51 0.62 14.42 13.57
C ASP A 51 -0.76 14.65 14.18
N HIS A 52 -1.77 13.96 13.66
CA HIS A 52 -3.14 14.10 14.14
C HIS A 52 -3.50 12.99 15.15
N PRO A 53 -3.96 13.31 16.38
CA PRO A 53 -4.31 12.28 17.37
C PRO A 53 -5.35 11.28 16.88
N ALA A 54 -6.38 11.73 16.17
CA ALA A 54 -7.41 10.85 15.61
C ALA A 54 -6.84 9.86 14.58
N TRP A 55 -5.83 10.27 13.80
CA TRP A 55 -5.16 9.40 12.83
C TRP A 55 -4.44 8.25 13.54
N PHE A 56 -3.70 8.54 14.62
CA PHE A 56 -3.01 7.49 15.37
C PHE A 56 -3.93 6.53 16.11
N ALA A 57 -5.16 6.96 16.44
CA ALA A 57 -6.16 6.09 17.07
C ALA A 57 -6.64 4.97 16.13
N VAL A 58 -6.75 5.26 14.82
CA VAL A 58 -7.19 4.28 13.80
C VAL A 58 -6.03 3.62 13.05
N HIS A 59 -4.89 4.30 12.96
CA HIS A 59 -3.66 3.84 12.31
C HIS A 59 -2.49 3.88 13.28
N PRO A 60 -2.46 2.97 14.27
CA PRO A 60 -1.33 2.88 15.18
C PRO A 60 -0.05 2.55 14.40
N PRO A 61 1.11 3.12 14.76
CA PRO A 61 2.38 2.83 14.09
C PRO A 61 2.66 1.32 14.06
N LEU A 62 2.52 0.71 12.88
CA LEU A 62 2.82 -0.71 12.68
C LEU A 62 4.34 -0.93 12.66
N ARG A 63 4.81 -1.88 13.46
CA ARG A 63 6.24 -2.25 13.55
C ARG A 63 6.68 -3.28 12.51
N GLY A 64 6.02 -3.35 11.36
CA GLY A 64 6.28 -4.38 10.36
C GLY A 64 6.15 -3.91 8.92
N HIS A 65 6.60 -4.75 8.00
CA HIS A 65 6.50 -4.55 6.56
C HIS A 65 5.37 -5.41 6.01
N ALA A 66 4.64 -4.85 5.05
CA ALA A 66 3.67 -5.58 4.26
C ALA A 66 4.15 -5.57 2.81
N ILE A 67 4.12 -6.73 2.17
CA ILE A 67 4.41 -6.86 0.74
C ILE A 67 3.37 -7.73 0.09
N LEU A 68 3.04 -7.40 -1.15
CA LEU A 68 2.31 -8.28 -2.04
C LEU A 68 3.33 -8.96 -2.96
N GLN A 69 3.39 -10.29 -2.92
CA GLN A 69 4.23 -11.07 -3.81
C GLN A 69 3.36 -12.00 -4.65
N VAL A 70 3.63 -12.03 -5.95
CA VAL A 70 3.04 -12.99 -6.86
C VAL A 70 4.04 -14.11 -7.08
N ALA A 71 3.62 -15.35 -6.83
CA ALA A 71 4.45 -16.51 -7.10
C ALA A 71 4.55 -16.74 -8.61
N VAL A 72 5.76 -16.73 -9.15
CA VAL A 72 6.03 -17.10 -10.55
C VAL A 72 6.53 -18.54 -10.54
N ASN A 73 5.88 -19.43 -11.29
CA ASN A 73 6.20 -20.87 -11.32
C ASN A 73 6.21 -21.53 -9.93
N GLY A 74 5.36 -21.07 -9.01
CA GLY A 74 5.25 -21.61 -7.65
C GLY A 74 6.39 -21.22 -6.70
N LYS A 75 7.30 -20.32 -7.12
CA LYS A 75 8.36 -19.79 -6.27
C LYS A 75 8.06 -18.34 -5.88
N THR A 76 8.33 -18.02 -4.63
CA THR A 76 8.23 -16.68 -4.07
C THR A 76 9.57 -16.32 -3.46
N ASP A 77 10.02 -15.09 -3.66
CA ASP A 77 11.27 -14.63 -3.07
C ASP A 77 11.09 -14.38 -1.57
N THR A 78 12.05 -14.80 -0.75
CA THR A 78 12.11 -14.33 0.64
C THR A 78 12.46 -12.84 0.64
N PRO A 79 11.62 -11.97 1.21
CA PRO A 79 11.91 -10.55 1.29
C PRO A 79 12.92 -10.27 2.40
N VAL A 80 13.82 -9.33 2.14
CA VAL A 80 14.71 -8.74 3.14
C VAL A 80 14.44 -7.24 3.15
N PHE A 81 14.17 -6.69 4.32
CA PHE A 81 13.85 -5.27 4.49
C PHE A 81 15.03 -4.54 5.13
N THR A 82 15.28 -3.32 4.68
CA THR A 82 16.25 -2.43 5.29
C THR A 82 15.67 -1.03 5.36
N ASP A 83 15.43 -0.54 6.57
CA ASP A 83 14.92 0.80 6.80
C ASP A 83 16.04 1.71 7.30
N ILE A 84 16.10 2.92 6.76
CA ILE A 84 17.04 3.96 7.14
C ILE A 84 16.24 5.21 7.49
N GLY A 85 16.51 5.75 8.68
CA GLY A 85 15.75 6.88 9.23
C GLY A 85 14.50 6.45 10.00
N PRO A 86 13.83 7.40 10.68
CA PRO A 86 12.59 7.14 11.39
C PRO A 86 11.46 6.89 10.40
N ARG A 87 10.56 5.95 10.72
CA ARG A 87 9.39 5.68 9.89
C ARG A 87 8.40 6.85 9.98
N GLU A 88 7.95 7.35 8.83
CA GLU A 88 6.88 8.34 8.77
C GLU A 88 5.54 7.70 9.12
N THR A 89 4.76 8.35 9.99
CA THR A 89 3.51 7.80 10.56
C THR A 89 2.36 8.81 10.57
N GLY A 90 2.61 10.07 10.27
CA GLY A 90 1.62 11.13 10.25
C GLY A 90 0.61 10.96 9.12
N PHE A 91 -0.43 11.77 9.20
CA PHE A 91 -1.45 11.86 8.17
C PHE A 91 -0.93 12.69 6.99
N LEU A 92 -1.02 12.13 5.79
CA LEU A 92 -0.54 12.75 4.56
C LEU A 92 -1.55 13.79 4.04
N LEU A 93 -1.10 15.03 3.88
CA LEU A 93 -1.91 16.13 3.32
C LEU A 93 -1.63 16.41 1.85
N LEU A 94 -0.38 16.23 1.43
CA LEU A 94 0.05 16.47 0.05
C LEU A 94 1.21 15.54 -0.26
N ALA A 95 1.16 14.80 -1.36
CA ALA A 95 2.29 14.03 -1.85
C ALA A 95 2.43 14.14 -3.36
N THR A 96 3.67 14.18 -3.81
CA THR A 96 4.05 13.82 -5.18
C THR A 96 4.85 12.53 -5.11
N ARG A 97 4.51 11.50 -5.90
CA ARG A 97 5.34 10.29 -5.99
C ARG A 97 5.81 10.06 -7.41
N ILE A 98 7.09 9.76 -7.53
CA ILE A 98 7.72 9.38 -8.78
C ILE A 98 8.06 7.90 -8.68
N HIS A 99 7.43 7.10 -9.53
CA HIS A 99 7.72 5.69 -9.68
C HIS A 99 8.60 5.47 -10.90
N ARG A 100 9.68 4.72 -10.72
CA ARG A 100 10.56 4.26 -11.79
C ARG A 100 10.56 2.74 -11.75
N SER A 101 10.22 2.10 -12.85
CA SER A 101 10.26 0.63 -12.94
C SER A 101 10.93 0.22 -14.23
N ASN A 102 11.76 -0.80 -14.14
CA ASN A 102 12.33 -1.44 -15.31
C ASN A 102 11.43 -2.60 -15.72
N LEU A 103 11.18 -2.74 -17.02
CA LEU A 103 10.40 -3.83 -17.60
C LEU A 103 11.08 -4.27 -18.91
N LYS A 104 10.99 -5.56 -19.24
CA LYS A 104 11.40 -6.04 -20.57
C LYS A 104 10.32 -5.71 -21.59
N ASP A 105 10.72 -5.19 -22.75
CA ASP A 105 9.85 -5.09 -23.92
C ASP A 105 9.68 -6.45 -24.62
N GLU A 106 8.85 -6.49 -25.66
CA GLU A 106 8.58 -7.71 -26.44
C GLU A 106 9.86 -8.25 -27.11
N GLU A 107 10.83 -7.36 -27.40
CA GLU A 107 12.13 -7.67 -27.95
C GLU A 107 13.16 -8.11 -26.89
N GLY A 108 12.80 -8.07 -25.60
CA GLY A 108 13.64 -8.49 -24.48
C GLY A 108 14.63 -7.44 -23.97
N ASN A 109 14.60 -6.21 -24.50
CA ASN A 109 15.41 -5.10 -24.01
C ASN A 109 14.79 -4.52 -22.73
N ILE A 110 15.64 -4.06 -21.82
CA ILE A 110 15.19 -3.41 -20.58
C ILE A 110 14.87 -1.95 -20.88
N ARG A 111 13.65 -1.52 -20.56
CA ARG A 111 13.23 -0.12 -20.61
C ARG A 111 12.81 0.36 -19.23
N THR A 112 13.18 1.60 -18.90
CA THR A 112 12.74 2.28 -17.69
C THR A 112 11.49 3.09 -17.96
N TYR A 113 10.44 2.82 -17.21
CA TYR A 113 9.17 3.55 -17.23
C TYR A 113 9.10 4.43 -16.00
N THR A 114 8.85 5.73 -16.23
CA THR A 114 8.65 6.70 -15.15
C THR A 114 7.19 7.14 -15.15
N SER A 115 6.55 7.10 -13.98
CA SER A 115 5.22 7.67 -13.77
C SER A 115 5.23 8.58 -12.55
N GLU A 116 4.41 9.62 -12.59
CA GLU A 116 4.23 10.57 -11.51
C GLU A 116 2.77 10.56 -11.06
N ASP A 117 2.53 10.50 -9.75
CA ASP A 117 1.22 10.69 -9.14
C ASP A 117 1.25 11.88 -8.16
N ARG A 118 0.07 12.43 -7.89
CA ARG A 118 -0.10 13.49 -6.91
C ARG A 118 -1.39 13.30 -6.14
N ASP A 119 -1.28 13.26 -4.83
CA ASP A 119 -2.40 13.23 -3.89
C ASP A 119 -2.43 14.54 -3.10
N GLU A 120 -3.60 15.16 -3.01
CA GLU A 120 -3.79 16.40 -2.27
C GLU A 120 -5.11 16.38 -1.51
N VAL A 121 -5.04 16.61 -0.20
CA VAL A 121 -6.20 16.87 0.64
C VAL A 121 -6.63 18.31 0.36
N ILE A 122 -7.86 18.49 -0.13
CA ILE A 122 -8.43 19.81 -0.45
C ILE A 122 -9.22 20.43 0.71
N GLU A 123 -9.69 19.61 1.64
CA GLU A 123 -10.49 20.01 2.79
C GLU A 123 -10.17 19.10 3.99
N PHE A 124 -10.11 19.69 5.17
CA PHE A 124 -9.90 18.98 6.43
C PHE A 124 -10.73 19.65 7.52
N SER A 125 -11.64 18.89 8.15
CA SER A 125 -12.51 19.36 9.21
C SER A 125 -12.75 18.27 10.25
N GLU A 126 -13.02 18.69 11.49
CA GLU A 126 -13.33 17.81 12.61
C GLU A 126 -14.73 18.15 13.13
N GLU A 127 -15.73 17.40 12.69
CA GLU A 127 -17.13 17.63 13.06
C GLU A 127 -17.83 16.32 13.46
N PRO A 128 -18.80 16.37 14.40
CA PRO A 128 -19.65 15.23 14.67
C PRO A 128 -20.40 14.81 13.40
N LEU A 129 -20.14 13.59 12.93
CA LEU A 129 -20.88 13.01 11.82
C LEU A 129 -22.31 12.65 12.26
N ALA A 130 -23.28 12.92 11.41
CA ALA A 130 -24.66 12.56 11.66
C ALA A 130 -24.80 11.03 11.76
N THR A 131 -25.43 10.55 12.84
CA THR A 131 -25.50 9.11 13.17
C THR A 131 -26.21 8.30 12.10
N ASP A 132 -27.13 8.90 11.36
CA ASP A 132 -27.88 8.29 10.27
C ASP A 132 -27.01 7.92 9.05
N LEU A 133 -25.85 8.55 8.87
CA LEU A 133 -24.86 8.14 7.85
C LEU A 133 -24.38 6.70 8.04
N PHE A 134 -24.39 6.20 9.27
CA PHE A 134 -23.96 4.85 9.60
C PHE A 134 -25.12 3.85 9.65
N ILE A 135 -26.36 4.31 9.44
CA ILE A 135 -27.55 3.47 9.38
C ILE A 135 -27.78 3.10 7.91
N PRO A 136 -27.79 1.80 7.56
CA PRO A 136 -28.13 1.40 6.20
C PRO A 136 -29.49 1.99 5.77
N PRO A 137 -29.63 2.46 4.52
CA PRO A 137 -30.92 2.89 3.98
C PRO A 137 -31.99 1.80 4.18
N ARG A 138 -33.26 2.19 4.31
CA ARG A 138 -34.36 1.25 4.62
C ARG A 138 -34.50 0.13 3.57
N GLU A 139 -34.14 0.44 2.35
CA GLU A 139 -34.13 -0.43 1.18
C GLU A 139 -32.86 -1.29 1.07
N PHE A 140 -31.86 -1.09 1.93
CA PHE A 140 -30.63 -1.87 1.95
C PHE A 140 -30.95 -3.33 2.30
N ARG A 141 -30.91 -4.19 1.29
CA ARG A 141 -31.06 -5.62 1.46
C ARG A 141 -29.70 -6.28 1.45
N ARG A 142 -29.26 -6.80 2.61
CA ARG A 142 -28.10 -7.68 2.67
C ARG A 142 -28.40 -8.93 1.86
N VAL A 143 -27.73 -9.08 0.73
CA VAL A 143 -27.83 -10.27 -0.12
C VAL A 143 -26.65 -11.20 0.15
N PRO A 144 -26.84 -12.53 0.15
CA PRO A 144 -25.75 -13.47 0.33
C PRO A 144 -24.78 -13.48 -0.87
N ARG A 145 -25.19 -12.97 -2.03
CA ARG A 145 -24.41 -12.84 -3.26
C ARG A 145 -24.90 -11.66 -4.08
N LEU A 146 -24.00 -11.03 -4.83
CA LEU A 146 -24.38 -9.96 -5.76
C LEU A 146 -25.08 -10.55 -7.01
N PRO A 147 -26.03 -9.84 -7.62
CA PRO A 147 -26.64 -10.28 -8.88
C PRO A 147 -25.56 -10.47 -9.96
N GLY A 148 -25.55 -11.63 -10.63
CA GLY A 148 -24.57 -11.95 -11.67
C GLY A 148 -23.27 -12.60 -11.18
N GLU A 149 -23.07 -12.73 -9.87
CA GLU A 149 -21.95 -13.48 -9.32
C GLU A 149 -22.15 -14.98 -9.59
N ALA A 150 -21.41 -15.51 -10.57
CA ALA A 150 -21.45 -16.93 -10.89
C ALA A 150 -21.05 -17.74 -9.65
N SER A 151 -21.89 -18.67 -9.22
CA SER A 151 -21.50 -19.58 -8.15
C SER A 151 -20.26 -20.35 -8.60
N LEU A 152 -19.18 -20.30 -7.81
CA LEU A 152 -18.05 -21.18 -8.04
C LEU A 152 -18.57 -22.62 -8.22
N PRO A 153 -18.19 -23.32 -9.30
CA PRO A 153 -18.63 -24.69 -9.52
C PRO A 153 -18.38 -25.53 -8.27
N PHE A 154 -19.32 -26.42 -7.93
CA PHE A 154 -19.25 -27.21 -6.70
C PHE A 154 -17.89 -27.91 -6.52
N GLY A 155 -17.32 -28.44 -7.61
CA GLY A 155 -16.00 -29.06 -7.59
C GLY A 155 -14.86 -28.09 -7.22
N LEU A 156 -14.92 -26.84 -7.66
CA LEU A 156 -13.94 -25.82 -7.31
C LEU A 156 -14.07 -25.41 -5.83
N ARG A 157 -15.31 -25.29 -5.32
CA ARG A 157 -15.57 -25.04 -3.89
C ARG A 157 -15.02 -26.16 -3.00
N MET A 158 -15.24 -27.42 -3.39
CA MET A 158 -14.72 -28.58 -2.66
C MET A 158 -13.20 -28.64 -2.70
N ARG A 159 -12.57 -28.36 -3.84
CA ARG A 159 -11.11 -28.33 -3.97
C ARG A 159 -10.48 -27.25 -3.10
N LEU A 160 -11.05 -26.05 -3.07
CA LEU A 160 -10.58 -24.96 -2.20
C LEU A 160 -10.77 -25.30 -0.70
N ALA A 161 -11.90 -25.92 -0.34
CA ALA A 161 -12.16 -26.36 1.03
C ALA A 161 -11.18 -27.45 1.48
N LEU A 162 -10.93 -28.46 0.64
CA LEU A 162 -9.91 -29.48 0.87
C LEU A 162 -8.53 -28.85 1.01
N GLN A 163 -8.10 -27.99 0.08
CA GLN A 163 -6.81 -27.30 0.17
C GLN A 163 -6.66 -26.51 1.48
N ARG A 164 -7.72 -25.85 1.95
CA ARG A 164 -7.72 -25.14 3.23
C ARG A 164 -7.58 -26.07 4.42
N TYR A 165 -8.31 -27.19 4.43
CA TYR A 165 -8.23 -28.22 5.46
C TYR A 165 -6.85 -28.88 5.53
N TRP A 166 -6.28 -29.23 4.38
CA TRP A 166 -4.93 -29.79 4.28
C TRP A 166 -3.87 -28.81 4.78
N ARG A 167 -3.99 -27.51 4.47
CA ARG A 167 -3.07 -26.49 4.99
C ARG A 167 -3.18 -26.31 6.52
N SER A 168 -4.36 -26.45 7.11
CA SER A 168 -4.54 -26.34 8.57
C SER A 168 -4.02 -27.54 9.36
N LEU A 169 -3.74 -28.67 8.71
CA LEU A 169 -3.21 -29.87 9.37
C LEU A 169 -1.66 -29.89 9.45
N PHE A 170 -0.99 -28.99 8.73
CA PHE A 170 0.48 -28.90 8.67
C PHE A 170 1.01 -27.56 9.21
N GLN A 171 0.24 -26.90 10.07
CA GLN A 171 0.62 -25.77 10.92
C GLN A 171 0.68 -26.24 12.36
#